data_AF-A0A067DJH9-F1
#
_entry.id   AF-A0A067DJH9-F1
#
_cell.length_a   1.000
_cell.length_b   1.000
_cell.length_c   1.000
_cell.angle_alpha   90.00
_cell.angle_beta   90.00
_cell.angle_gamma   90.00
#
_symmetry.space_group_name_H-M   'P 1'
#
loop_
_entity.id
_entity.type
_entity.pdbx_description
1 polymer ?
#
loop_
_entity_poly.entity_id
_entity_poly.type
_entity_poly.pdbx_seq_one_letter_code
_entity_poly.pdbx_strand_id
1 'polypeptide(L)'
;ENIPTATAEKVKKGMLEGVEAALGRPKGSLQKPIYTRVHLWGAALPTNTPSIPCIFDPHGRAGICGNWLLGSSVESAALSGMALANHIADYLGSGGVRPEEFAVGLHNEFQLLEGHDIGQFPGLESVKKEQVQAYQLTS
;
A
#
# COMPACT_ATOMS: atom_id res chain seq x y z
N GLU A 1 12.87 -6.91 9.19
CA GLU A 1 13.88 -7.13 8.13
C GLU A 1 15.19 -6.49 8.57
N ASN A 2 16.33 -7.17 8.40
CA ASN A 2 17.62 -6.67 8.86
C ASN A 2 18.28 -5.84 7.75
N ILE A 3 18.19 -4.51 7.84
CA ILE A 3 18.77 -3.61 6.85
C ILE A 3 20.27 -3.48 7.17
N PRO A 4 21.18 -3.70 6.19
CA PRO A 4 22.61 -3.49 6.41
C PRO A 4 22.88 -2.08 6.95
N THR A 5 23.73 -1.95 7.97
CA THR A 5 24.02 -0.67 8.62
C THR A 5 24.45 0.40 7.62
N ALA A 6 25.28 0.04 6.63
CA ALA A 6 25.70 0.95 5.57
C ALA A 6 24.52 1.51 4.76
N THR A 7 23.54 0.68 4.44
CA THR A 7 22.31 1.09 3.75
C THR A 7 21.45 1.99 4.64
N ALA A 8 21.27 1.62 5.91
CA ALA A 8 20.52 2.44 6.86
C ALA A 8 21.14 3.83 7.04
N GLU A 9 22.47 3.93 7.14
CA GLU A 9 23.19 5.20 7.23
C GLU A 9 23.06 6.03 5.94
N LYS A 10 23.18 5.40 4.77
CA LYS A 10 22.97 6.04 3.46
C LYS A 10 21.56 6.63 3.35
N VAL A 11 20.53 5.85 3.68
CA VAL A 11 19.12 6.27 3.63
C VAL A 11 18.88 7.39 4.63
N LYS A 12 19.35 7.27 5.87
CA LYS A 12 19.24 8.31 6.90
C LYS A 12 19.83 9.64 6.42
N LYS A 13 21.04 9.62 5.86
CA LYS A 13 21.69 10.80 5.31
C LYS A 13 20.87 11.41 4.18
N GLY A 14 20.43 10.60 3.22
CA GLY A 14 19.60 11.07 2.11
C GLY A 14 18.27 11.70 2.57
N MET A 15 17.60 11.11 3.55
CA MET A 15 16.34 11.63 4.10
C MET A 15 16.53 13.00 4.77
N LEU A 16 17.61 13.19 5.54
CA LEU A 16 17.91 14.49 6.16
C LEU A 16 18.25 15.56 5.13
N GLU A 17 19.05 15.22 4.12
CA GLU A 17 19.36 16.13 3.00
C GLU A 17 18.10 16.51 2.21
N GLY A 18 17.17 15.56 2.03
CA GLY A 18 15.86 15.82 1.40
C GLY A 18 15.00 16.79 2.20
N VAL A 19 14.98 16.67 3.53
CA VAL A 19 14.28 17.63 4.41
C VAL A 19 14.91 19.02 4.33
N GLU A 20 16.24 19.13 4.29
CA GLU A 20 16.93 20.41 4.09
C GLU A 20 16.51 21.08 2.79
N ALA A 21 16.51 20.32 1.69
CA ALA A 21 16.10 20.81 0.38
C ALA A 21 14.63 21.27 0.37
N ALA A 22 13.71 20.48 0.92
CA ALA A 22 12.29 20.82 0.99
C ALA A 22 12.01 22.07 1.84
N LEU A 23 12.85 22.33 2.84
CA LEU A 23 12.78 23.54 3.68
C LEU A 23 13.61 24.71 3.13
N GLY A 24 14.27 24.56 1.97
CA GLY A 24 15.13 25.58 1.38
C GLY A 24 16.37 25.93 2.23
N ARG A 25 16.85 25.00 3.07
CA ARG A 25 18.00 25.23 3.95
C ARG A 25 19.29 24.70 3.31
N PRO A 26 20.47 25.29 3.66
CA PRO A 26 21.75 24.76 3.21
C PRO A 26 21.96 23.32 3.69
N LYS A 27 22.71 22.55 2.91
CA LYS A 27 23.09 21.17 3.25
C LYS A 27 23.89 21.12 4.55
N GLY A 28 23.51 20.23 5.47
CA GLY A 28 24.13 20.07 6.79
C GLY A 28 23.76 21.17 7.80
N SER A 29 22.73 21.97 7.52
CA SER A 29 22.26 23.04 8.42
C SER A 29 21.28 22.54 9.50
N LEU A 30 20.72 21.34 9.34
CA LEU A 30 19.89 20.74 10.39
C LEU A 30 20.75 20.21 11.53
N GLN A 31 20.25 20.39 12.75
CA GLN A 31 20.84 19.75 13.92
C GLN A 31 20.74 18.23 13.79
N LYS A 32 21.79 17.52 14.23
CA LYS A 32 21.80 16.06 14.24
C LYS A 32 20.64 15.52 15.12
N PRO A 33 19.79 14.62 14.60
CA PRO A 33 18.73 14.01 15.40
C PRO A 33 19.30 13.25 16.60
N ILE A 34 18.61 13.34 17.74
CA ILE A 34 18.97 12.61 18.98
C ILE A 34 18.71 11.11 18.81
N TYR A 35 17.75 10.74 17.96
CA TYR A 35 17.38 9.36 17.67
C TYR A 35 17.02 9.20 16.20
N THR A 36 17.42 8.08 15.59
CA THR A 36 17.04 7.71 14.23
C THR A 36 16.77 6.22 14.13
N ARG A 37 15.71 5.85 13.40
CA ARG A 37 15.39 4.48 13.04
C ARG A 37 14.96 4.44 11.58
N VAL A 38 15.51 3.47 10.84
CA VAL A 38 15.13 3.21 9.44
C VAL A 38 14.36 1.91 9.41
N HIS A 39 13.29 1.88 8.62
CA HIS A 39 12.50 0.69 8.37
C HIS A 39 12.29 0.54 6.87
N LEU A 40 12.35 -0.71 6.40
CA LEU A 40 12.14 -1.08 5.00
C LEU A 40 10.82 -1.83 4.92
N TRP A 41 9.99 -1.39 3.98
CA TRP A 41 8.71 -2.01 3.66
C TRP A 41 8.81 -2.58 2.23
N GLY A 42 9.17 -3.86 2.09
CA GLY A 42 9.40 -4.48 0.77
C GLY A 42 8.19 -4.50 -0.15
N ALA A 43 6.97 -4.46 0.42
CA ALA A 43 5.70 -4.38 -0.31
C ALA A 43 4.81 -3.29 0.29
N ALA A 44 5.35 -2.06 0.39
CA ALA A 44 4.66 -0.93 1.03
C ALA A 44 3.39 -0.49 0.28
N LEU A 45 3.46 -0.50 -1.06
CA LEU A 45 2.43 0.02 -1.93
C LEU A 45 2.09 -1.01 -3.01
N PRO A 46 0.80 -1.27 -3.28
CA PRO A 46 0.39 -2.07 -4.41
C PRO A 46 0.66 -1.31 -5.71
N THR A 47 1.11 -2.05 -6.73
CA THR A 47 1.31 -1.52 -8.09
C THR A 47 0.14 -1.83 -9.01
N ASN A 48 -0.70 -2.80 -8.63
CA ASN A 48 -1.88 -3.20 -9.36
C ASN A 48 -3.04 -3.54 -8.40
N THR A 49 -4.24 -3.59 -8.95
CA THR A 49 -5.47 -3.87 -8.20
C THR A 49 -6.49 -4.61 -9.08
N PRO A 50 -7.24 -5.58 -8.53
CA PRO A 50 -8.37 -6.20 -9.23
C PRO A 50 -9.65 -5.34 -9.22
N SER A 51 -9.62 -4.17 -8.56
CA SER A 51 -10.73 -3.20 -8.49
C SER A 51 -12.04 -3.80 -7.97
N ILE A 52 -11.96 -4.64 -6.93
CA ILE A 52 -13.12 -5.32 -6.34
C ILE A 52 -13.05 -5.23 -4.81
N PRO A 53 -14.17 -5.08 -4.07
CA PRO A 53 -14.11 -4.86 -2.63
C PRO A 53 -13.56 -6.04 -1.82
N CYS A 54 -13.78 -7.28 -2.26
CA CYS A 54 -13.17 -8.46 -1.67
C CYS A 54 -13.12 -9.59 -2.70
N ILE A 55 -12.35 -10.64 -2.41
CA ILE A 55 -12.38 -11.90 -3.14
C ILE A 55 -12.86 -12.97 -2.18
N PHE A 56 -13.80 -13.81 -2.61
CA PHE A 56 -14.29 -14.92 -1.80
C PHE A 56 -14.47 -16.17 -2.65
N ASP A 57 -13.83 -17.24 -2.21
CA ASP A 57 -14.05 -18.61 -2.69
C ASP A 57 -14.96 -19.34 -1.69
N PRO A 58 -16.24 -19.56 -2.03
CA PRO A 58 -17.21 -20.22 -1.15
C PRO A 58 -16.99 -21.74 -1.06
N HIS A 59 -16.34 -22.35 -2.05
CA HIS A 59 -15.99 -23.77 -2.03
C HIS A 59 -14.79 -24.03 -1.12
N GLY A 60 -13.73 -23.23 -1.27
CA GLY A 60 -12.55 -23.24 -0.39
C GLY A 60 -12.78 -22.61 0.98
N ARG A 61 -13.89 -21.87 1.16
CA ARG A 61 -14.21 -21.07 2.34
C ARG A 61 -13.09 -20.09 2.70
N ALA A 62 -12.50 -19.49 1.67
CA ALA A 62 -11.36 -18.59 1.79
C ALA A 62 -11.74 -17.20 1.27
N GLY A 63 -11.36 -16.18 2.03
CA GLY A 63 -11.59 -14.78 1.69
C GLY A 63 -10.30 -13.99 1.67
N ILE A 64 -10.20 -13.03 0.75
CA ILE A 64 -9.11 -12.08 0.65
C ILE A 64 -9.69 -10.67 0.78
N CYS A 65 -9.13 -9.89 1.70
CA CYS A 65 -9.39 -8.48 1.88
C CYS A 65 -8.08 -7.72 2.06
N GLY A 66 -8.07 -6.43 1.72
CA GLY A 66 -6.90 -5.57 1.91
C GLY A 66 -7.05 -4.25 1.17
N ASN A 67 -6.18 -3.29 1.49
CA ASN A 67 -6.16 -2.00 0.79
C ASN A 67 -6.04 -2.18 -0.73
N TRP A 68 -5.13 -3.05 -1.16
CA TRP A 68 -4.76 -3.29 -2.56
C TRP A 68 -5.90 -3.81 -3.46
N LEU A 69 -7.02 -4.25 -2.89
CA LEU A 69 -8.18 -4.70 -3.66
C LEU A 69 -9.00 -3.55 -4.25
N LEU A 70 -9.00 -2.39 -3.58
CA LEU A 70 -9.71 -1.18 -4.01
C LEU A 70 -8.78 0.01 -4.29
N GLY A 71 -7.55 -0.01 -3.78
CA GLY A 71 -6.63 1.11 -3.89
C GLY A 71 -5.40 0.98 -2.99
N SER A 72 -4.90 2.10 -2.45
CA SER A 72 -3.72 2.10 -1.57
C SER A 72 -3.90 3.03 -0.36
N SER A 73 -5.01 2.88 0.36
CA SER A 73 -5.32 3.68 1.54
C SER A 73 -5.80 2.83 2.73
N VAL A 74 -5.79 3.43 3.92
CA VAL A 74 -6.37 2.82 5.13
C VAL A 74 -7.88 2.64 4.98
N GLU A 75 -8.57 3.59 4.35
CA GLU A 75 -9.99 3.50 4.04
C GLU A 75 -10.29 2.29 3.15
N SER A 76 -9.53 2.09 2.07
CA SER A 76 -9.68 0.92 1.20
C SER A 76 -9.51 -0.40 1.97
N ALA A 77 -8.57 -0.47 2.92
CA ALA A 77 -8.41 -1.65 3.77
C ALA A 77 -9.65 -1.90 4.65
N ALA A 78 -10.16 -0.85 5.29
CA ALA A 78 -11.34 -0.96 6.15
C ALA A 78 -12.59 -1.37 5.35
N LEU A 79 -12.85 -0.70 4.22
CA LEU A 79 -13.96 -1.02 3.32
C LEU A 79 -13.87 -2.45 2.80
N SER A 80 -12.67 -2.88 2.39
CA SER A 80 -12.45 -4.24 1.91
C SER A 80 -12.69 -5.30 3.00
N GLY A 81 -12.21 -5.05 4.23
CA GLY A 81 -12.45 -5.93 5.37
C GLY A 81 -13.94 -6.06 5.72
N MET A 82 -14.67 -4.95 5.76
CA MET A 82 -16.12 -4.95 5.98
C MET A 82 -16.87 -5.68 4.87
N ALA A 83 -16.50 -5.46 3.60
CA ALA A 83 -17.12 -6.13 2.47
C ALA A 83 -16.95 -7.65 2.57
N LEU A 84 -15.74 -8.14 2.87
CA LEU A 84 -15.52 -9.58 3.06
C LEU A 84 -16.32 -10.13 4.24
N ALA A 85 -16.34 -9.42 5.37
CA ALA A 85 -17.08 -9.86 6.55
C ALA A 85 -18.59 -9.99 6.28
N ASN A 86 -19.18 -9.01 5.58
CA ASN A 86 -20.58 -9.06 5.16
C ASN A 86 -20.84 -10.24 4.22
N HIS A 87 -19.96 -10.44 3.22
CA HIS A 87 -20.10 -11.52 2.25
C HIS A 87 -20.04 -12.91 2.90
N ILE A 88 -19.16 -13.10 3.89
CA ILE A 88 -19.09 -14.32 4.70
C ILE A 88 -20.36 -14.48 5.55
N ALA A 89 -20.84 -13.40 6.18
CA ALA A 89 -22.05 -13.46 7.00
C ALA A 89 -23.27 -13.86 6.18
N ASP A 90 -23.44 -13.31 4.98
CA ASP A 90 -24.53 -13.64 4.07
C ASP A 90 -24.44 -15.10 3.59
N TYR A 91 -23.24 -15.58 3.23
CA TYR A 91 -23.02 -16.97 2.84
C TYR A 91 -23.39 -17.93 3.98
N LEU A 92 -22.95 -17.65 5.21
CA LEU A 92 -23.29 -18.46 6.37
C LEU A 92 -24.80 -18.40 6.70
N GLY A 93 -25.41 -17.22 6.58
CA GLY A 93 -26.85 -17.01 6.76
C GLY A 93 -27.70 -17.78 5.75
N SER A 94 -27.19 -18.00 4.54
CA SER A 94 -27.84 -18.84 3.51
C SER A 94 -27.77 -20.35 3.79
N GLY A 95 -27.09 -20.77 4.86
CA GLY A 95 -26.81 -22.18 5.14
C GLY A 95 -25.73 -22.79 4.23
N GLY A 96 -24.96 -21.97 3.53
CA GLY A 96 -23.95 -22.42 2.57
C GLY A 96 -24.55 -23.06 1.30
N VAL A 97 -25.80 -22.73 0.97
CA VAL A 97 -26.51 -23.26 -0.19
C VAL A 97 -26.26 -22.36 -1.41
N ARG A 98 -26.09 -22.94 -2.59
CA ARG A 98 -25.72 -22.25 -3.85
C ARG A 98 -24.42 -21.44 -3.72
N PRO A 99 -23.29 -22.10 -3.37
CA PRO A 99 -22.00 -21.44 -3.21
C PRO A 99 -21.61 -20.58 -4.42
N GLU A 100 -21.95 -21.00 -5.63
CA GLU A 100 -21.69 -20.27 -6.87
C GLU A 100 -22.20 -18.82 -6.88
N GLU A 101 -23.29 -18.52 -6.16
CA GLU A 101 -23.85 -17.16 -6.07
C GLU A 101 -23.01 -16.24 -5.17
N PHE A 102 -22.18 -16.82 -4.30
CA PHE A 102 -21.31 -16.09 -3.38
C PHE A 102 -19.87 -16.00 -3.90
N ALA A 103 -19.53 -16.64 -5.02
CA ALA A 103 -18.20 -16.48 -5.60
C ALA A 103 -18.00 -15.05 -6.12
N VAL A 104 -16.95 -14.37 -5.65
CA VAL A 104 -16.65 -12.99 -6.07
C VAL A 104 -15.16 -12.80 -6.24
N GLY A 105 -14.75 -12.12 -7.31
CA GLY A 105 -13.36 -11.69 -7.51
C GLY A 105 -12.37 -12.75 -7.97
N LEU A 106 -12.76 -14.02 -8.10
CA LEU A 106 -11.86 -15.13 -8.43
C LEU A 106 -11.25 -15.07 -9.83
N HIS A 107 -11.87 -14.32 -10.73
CA HIS A 107 -11.47 -14.21 -12.14
C HIS A 107 -11.17 -12.76 -12.56
N ASN A 108 -11.07 -11.85 -11.60
CA ASN A 108 -10.75 -10.46 -11.90
C ASN A 108 -9.27 -10.34 -12.30
N GLU A 109 -9.02 -9.71 -13.45
CA GLU A 109 -7.67 -9.36 -13.86
C GLU A 109 -7.13 -8.17 -13.06
N PHE A 110 -5.82 -8.16 -12.82
CA PHE A 110 -5.15 -7.05 -12.16
C PHE A 110 -4.90 -5.92 -13.14
N GLN A 111 -5.34 -4.72 -12.76
CA GLN A 111 -5.14 -3.49 -13.51
C GLN A 111 -4.09 -2.62 -12.80
N LEU A 112 -3.33 -1.84 -13.55
CA LEU A 112 -2.35 -0.92 -12.98
C LEU A 112 -3.06 0.14 -12.13
N LEU A 113 -2.52 0.48 -10.96
CA LEU A 113 -3.08 1.54 -10.13
C LEU A 113 -2.71 2.92 -10.70
N GLU A 114 -3.73 3.76 -10.95
CA GLU A 114 -3.57 5.18 -11.27
C GLU A 114 -3.31 5.98 -9.98
N GLY A 115 -2.09 5.95 -9.47
CA GLY A 115 -1.70 6.69 -8.26
C GLY A 115 -0.27 6.35 -7.87
N HIS A 116 0.57 7.36 -7.64
CA HIS A 116 2.02 7.15 -7.58
C HIS A 116 2.65 7.34 -6.19
N ASP A 117 1.93 7.89 -5.21
CA ASP A 117 2.54 8.26 -3.93
C ASP A 117 1.86 7.64 -2.71
N ILE A 118 2.70 7.27 -1.73
CA ILE A 118 2.28 6.87 -0.40
C ILE A 118 1.43 7.99 0.24
N GLY A 119 0.22 7.65 0.69
CA GLY A 119 -0.64 8.58 1.42
C GLY A 119 -1.42 9.57 0.55
N GLN A 120 -1.52 9.38 -0.77
CA GLN A 120 -2.53 10.10 -1.54
C GLN A 120 -3.93 9.68 -1.09
N PHE A 121 -4.71 10.67 -0.67
CA PHE A 121 -6.14 10.49 -0.38
C PHE A 121 -6.92 10.51 -1.70
N PRO A 122 -7.94 9.63 -1.85
CA PRO A 122 -8.86 9.70 -2.99
C PRO A 122 -9.45 11.11 -3.14
N GLY A 123 -9.45 11.65 -4.36
CA GLY A 123 -10.05 12.96 -4.67
C GLY A 123 -9.11 14.17 -4.71
N LEU A 124 -7.80 14.02 -4.45
CA LEU A 124 -6.82 15.05 -4.81
C LEU A 124 -6.25 14.77 -6.21
N GLU A 125 -6.34 15.76 -7.11
CA GLU A 125 -5.69 15.68 -8.43
C GLU A 125 -4.17 15.53 -8.26
N SER A 126 -3.57 14.64 -9.05
CA SER A 126 -2.12 14.43 -9.04
C SER A 126 -1.40 15.65 -9.62
N VAL A 127 -0.51 16.25 -8.84
CA VAL A 127 0.40 17.30 -9.32
C VAL A 127 1.39 16.66 -10.30
N LYS A 128 1.61 17.31 -11.45
CA LYS A 128 2.53 16.84 -12.50
C LYS A 128 3.92 16.53 -11.92
N LYS A 129 4.43 15.34 -12.25
CA LYS A 129 5.71 14.80 -11.76
C LYS A 129 6.90 15.69 -12.15
N GLU A 130 7.62 16.22 -11.17
CA GLU A 130 9.05 16.53 -11.32
C GLU A 130 9.85 15.24 -11.08
N GLN A 131 10.85 14.99 -11.92
CA GLN A 131 11.70 13.79 -11.83
C GLN A 131 12.55 13.83 -10.56
N VAL A 132 12.09 13.17 -9.50
CA VAL A 132 12.94 12.88 -8.33
C VAL A 132 13.83 11.70 -8.68
N GLN A 133 15.14 11.93 -8.73
CA GLN A 133 16.15 10.93 -9.08
C GLN A 133 16.10 9.78 -8.06
N ALA A 134 15.56 8.63 -8.46
CA ALA A 134 15.44 7.46 -7.62
C ALA A 134 16.82 6.99 -7.14
N TYR A 135 17.00 6.85 -5.83
CA TYR A 135 18.20 6.24 -5.26
C TYR A 135 18.23 4.74 -5.63
N GLN A 136 18.94 4.39 -6.70
CA GLN A 136 19.21 2.99 -7.02
C GLN A 136 20.06 2.36 -5.90
N LEU A 137 19.50 1.34 -5.26
CA LEU A 137 20.22 0.43 -4.38
C LEU A 137 20.76 -0.69 -5.28
N THR A 138 22.03 -0.59 -5.67
CA THR A 138 22.75 -1.69 -6.32
C THR A 138 23.00 -2.79 -5.29
N SER A 139 22.66 -4.02 -5.68
CA SER A 139 22.88 -5.27 -4.92
C SER A 139 24.36 -5.54 -4.63
#